data_AF-A0A7C6LIC1-F1
#
_entry.id   AF-A0A7C6LIC1-F1
#
_cell.length_a   1.000
_cell.length_b   1.000
_cell.length_c   1.000
_cell.angle_alpha   90.00
_cell.angle_beta   90.00
_cell.angle_gamma   90.00
#
_symmetry.space_group_name_H-M   'P 1'
#
loop_
_entity.id
_entity.type
_entity.pdbx_description
1 polymer ?
#
loop_
_entity_poly.entity_id
_entity_poly.type
_entity_poly.pdbx_seq_one_letter_code
_entity_poly.pdbx_strand_id
1 'polypeptide(L)'
;MIQRVEGDLPDSLARVAKYVAADPSVLITMSLAELAAANNVSKPSIVRFCQALGFGGLRSIKQALIAGQLQTSAPTSATTSAPTSALASAHTGASVAETAAGPTAEPSAGPSAEPTATPTAAYTVAHTAAHTATPSAMPISTTSTPPTALAATITPSTSPSTTPFFSQLMESLIETIECQKADLLQAAAQKIIAASQVAWFGLGDSGFLAFSGHHRSQICGINSVASYMDEELAIIAKRLGPGDVLICISRSGRHVKVNEVIRSIKENGVNTVAITGNPGSMLARLVDYPLISSPIDLYIDRQRVTMQSAQMLVLDTLLGTVMQLILQKPTTSDSAEINR
;
A
#
# COMPACT_ATOMS: atom_id res chain seq x y z
N MET A 1 25.73 4.20 -14.74
CA MET A 1 24.59 5.02 -15.23
C MET A 1 24.83 6.50 -14.94
N ILE A 2 25.10 6.89 -13.70
CA ILE A 2 25.34 8.30 -13.30
C ILE A 2 26.54 8.92 -14.03
N GLN A 3 27.66 8.19 -14.13
CA GLN A 3 28.85 8.62 -14.89
C GLN A 3 28.59 8.84 -16.40
N ARG A 4 27.48 8.31 -16.95
CA ARG A 4 27.16 8.42 -18.38
C ARG A 4 26.37 9.68 -18.72
N VAL A 5 25.81 10.37 -17.72
CA VAL A 5 24.97 11.56 -17.91
C VAL A 5 25.66 12.83 -17.38
N GLU A 6 26.74 12.71 -16.59
CA GLU A 6 27.45 13.85 -15.96
C GLU A 6 27.90 14.97 -16.91
N GLY A 7 28.08 14.70 -18.20
CA GLY A 7 28.56 15.68 -19.20
C GLY A 7 27.52 16.70 -19.69
N ASP A 8 26.21 16.42 -19.57
CA ASP A 8 25.12 17.23 -20.15
C ASP A 8 24.17 17.83 -19.10
N LEU A 9 24.50 17.70 -17.81
CA LEU A 9 23.65 18.17 -16.72
C LEU A 9 23.94 19.64 -16.36
N PRO A 10 22.90 20.49 -16.20
CA PRO A 10 23.03 21.80 -15.58
C PRO A 10 23.73 21.74 -14.20
N ASP A 11 24.49 22.77 -13.82
CA ASP A 11 25.35 22.77 -12.63
C ASP A 11 24.69 22.31 -11.33
N SER A 12 23.41 22.66 -11.13
CA SER A 12 22.64 22.22 -9.95
C SER A 12 22.38 20.70 -9.93
N LEU A 13 22.21 20.08 -11.10
CA LEU A 13 21.99 18.65 -11.28
C LEU A 13 23.31 17.89 -11.26
N ALA A 14 24.37 18.46 -11.85
CA ALA A 14 25.71 17.88 -11.84
C ALA A 14 26.28 17.75 -10.41
N ARG A 15 25.96 18.68 -9.51
CA ARG A 15 26.31 18.55 -8.07
C ARG A 15 25.67 17.32 -7.44
N VAL A 16 24.38 17.11 -7.68
CA VAL A 16 23.64 15.94 -7.17
C VAL A 16 24.20 14.65 -7.77
N ALA A 17 24.53 14.66 -9.06
CA ALA A 17 25.15 13.52 -9.74
C ALA A 17 26.48 13.13 -9.08
N LYS A 18 27.37 14.11 -8.83
CA LYS A 18 28.66 13.89 -8.15
C LYS A 18 28.49 13.37 -6.73
N TYR A 19 27.57 13.95 -5.97
CA TYR A 19 27.28 13.53 -4.60
C TYR A 19 26.82 12.07 -4.55
N VAL A 20 25.91 11.69 -5.44
CA VAL A 20 25.42 10.31 -5.54
C VAL A 20 26.46 9.36 -6.13
N ALA A 21 27.31 9.82 -7.05
CA ALA A 21 28.39 9.01 -7.60
C ALA A 21 29.45 8.63 -6.55
N ALA A 22 29.66 9.50 -5.55
CA ALA A 22 30.56 9.24 -4.44
C ALA A 22 30.05 8.15 -3.49
N ASP A 23 28.75 8.14 -3.20
CA ASP A 23 28.10 7.08 -2.43
C ASP A 23 26.67 6.84 -2.94
N PRO A 24 26.43 5.80 -3.76
CA PRO A 24 25.10 5.48 -4.27
C PRO A 24 24.09 5.11 -3.18
N SER A 25 24.57 4.72 -1.99
CA SER A 25 23.73 4.32 -0.86
C SER A 25 22.86 5.48 -0.36
N VAL A 26 23.32 6.72 -0.54
CA VAL A 26 22.58 7.94 -0.16
C VAL A 26 21.22 8.04 -0.86
N LEU A 27 21.10 7.49 -2.08
CA LEU A 27 19.82 7.47 -2.79
C LEU A 27 18.80 6.59 -2.10
N ILE A 28 19.22 5.59 -1.32
CA ILE A 28 18.35 4.67 -0.59
C ILE A 28 18.03 5.24 0.79
N THR A 29 19.03 5.81 1.46
CA THR A 29 18.97 6.19 2.87
C THR A 29 18.39 7.58 3.11
N MET A 30 18.51 8.53 2.18
CA MET A 30 18.04 9.90 2.36
C MET A 30 16.65 10.14 1.78
N SER A 31 15.85 11.00 2.42
CA SER A 31 14.60 11.54 1.90
C SER A 31 14.83 12.53 0.74
N LEU A 32 13.77 12.92 0.03
CA LEU A 32 13.88 13.93 -1.04
C LEU A 32 14.35 15.28 -0.46
N ALA A 33 13.84 15.63 0.71
CA ALA A 33 14.21 16.83 1.44
C ALA A 33 15.67 16.80 1.92
N GLU A 34 16.12 15.69 2.50
CA GLU A 34 17.50 15.52 2.98
C GLU A 34 18.50 15.57 1.83
N LEU A 35 18.21 14.89 0.71
CA LEU A 35 19.08 14.90 -0.46
C LEU A 35 19.17 16.29 -1.08
N ALA A 36 18.06 17.04 -1.09
CA ALA A 36 18.02 18.43 -1.52
C ALA A 36 18.87 19.35 -0.61
N ALA A 37 18.72 19.21 0.71
CA ALA A 37 19.47 19.97 1.69
C ALA A 37 20.98 19.67 1.63
N ALA A 38 21.36 18.39 1.58
CA ALA A 38 22.76 17.95 1.50
C ALA A 38 23.47 18.48 0.25
N ASN A 39 22.73 18.72 -0.82
CA ASN A 39 23.26 19.24 -2.08
C ASN A 39 23.05 20.74 -2.26
N ASN A 40 22.42 21.45 -1.32
CA ASN A 40 22.02 22.85 -1.44
C ASN A 40 21.28 23.11 -2.77
N VAL A 41 20.21 22.36 -3.00
CA VAL A 41 19.30 22.46 -4.14
C VAL A 41 17.85 22.38 -3.69
N SER A 42 16.92 22.75 -4.58
CA SER A 42 15.49 22.62 -4.31
C SER A 42 15.00 21.17 -4.47
N LYS A 43 13.92 20.77 -3.78
CA LYS A 43 13.27 19.46 -4.00
C LYS A 43 12.92 19.22 -5.49
N PRO A 44 12.39 20.20 -6.25
CA PRO A 44 12.20 20.07 -7.70
C PRO A 44 13.50 19.79 -8.49
N SER A 45 14.64 20.32 -8.05
CA SER A 45 15.93 20.02 -8.69
C SER A 45 16.29 18.54 -8.54
N ILE A 46 16.03 17.93 -7.39
CA ILE A 46 16.21 16.49 -7.20
C ILE A 46 15.27 15.68 -8.09
N VAL A 47 14.01 16.11 -8.24
CA VAL A 47 13.06 15.46 -9.16
C VAL A 47 13.54 15.54 -10.62
N ARG A 48 14.02 16.71 -11.06
CA ARG A 48 14.59 16.89 -12.41
C ARG A 48 15.86 16.05 -12.60
N PHE A 49 16.69 15.90 -11.58
CA PHE A 49 17.85 15.01 -11.61
C PHE A 49 17.42 13.56 -11.84
N CYS A 50 16.40 13.11 -11.12
CA CYS A 50 15.86 11.77 -11.31
C CYS A 50 15.31 11.56 -12.74
N GLN A 51 14.62 12.57 -13.28
CA GLN A 51 14.10 12.56 -14.65
C GLN A 51 15.20 12.55 -15.71
N ALA A 52 16.30 13.28 -15.48
CA ALA A 52 17.48 13.25 -16.35
C ALA A 52 18.15 11.86 -16.39
N LEU A 53 17.98 11.08 -15.32
CA LEU A 53 18.39 9.67 -15.26
C LEU A 53 17.33 8.70 -15.83
N GLY A 54 16.21 9.19 -16.37
CA GLY A 54 15.15 8.36 -16.94
C GLY A 54 14.14 7.82 -15.92
N PHE A 55 14.11 8.38 -14.70
CA PHE A 55 13.21 7.95 -13.62
C PHE A 55 12.16 9.02 -13.31
N GLY A 56 10.94 8.60 -12.94
CA GLY A 56 9.86 9.51 -12.57
C GLY A 56 10.07 10.30 -11.26
N GLY A 57 11.13 9.99 -10.52
CA GLY A 57 11.47 10.63 -9.24
C GLY A 57 12.39 9.77 -8.37
N LEU A 58 12.74 10.29 -7.18
CA LEU A 58 13.67 9.61 -6.27
C LEU A 58 13.16 8.24 -5.81
N ARG A 59 11.84 8.09 -5.61
CA ARG A 59 11.21 6.82 -5.24
C ARG A 59 11.43 5.73 -6.29
N SER A 60 11.29 6.05 -7.58
CA SER A 60 11.53 5.09 -8.65
C SER A 60 13.01 4.68 -8.76
N ILE A 61 13.94 5.61 -8.46
CA ILE A 61 15.38 5.29 -8.39
C ILE A 61 15.67 4.35 -7.22
N LYS A 62 15.12 4.64 -6.04
CA LYS A 62 15.20 3.77 -4.86
C LYS A 62 14.73 2.35 -5.19
N GLN A 63 13.57 2.23 -5.83
CA GLN A 63 13.04 0.94 -6.24
C GLN A 63 13.97 0.20 -7.22
N ALA A 64 14.52 0.89 -8.22
CA ALA A 64 15.43 0.28 -9.19
C ALA A 64 16.77 -0.16 -8.58
N LEU A 65 17.33 0.63 -7.66
CA LEU A 65 18.56 0.26 -6.93
C LEU A 65 18.35 -0.93 -6.01
N ILE A 66 17.26 -0.92 -5.23
CA ILE A 66 16.95 -1.97 -4.27
C ILE A 66 16.57 -3.28 -4.99
N ALA A 67 15.90 -3.21 -6.14
CA ALA A 67 15.59 -4.37 -6.98
C ALA A 67 16.84 -4.96 -7.69
N GLY A 68 18.03 -4.38 -7.50
CA GLY A 68 19.26 -4.81 -8.15
C GLY A 68 19.30 -4.57 -9.66
N GLN A 69 18.37 -3.77 -10.19
CA GLN A 69 18.25 -3.45 -11.62
C GLN A 69 19.27 -2.39 -12.06
N LEU A 70 19.93 -1.74 -11.10
CA LEU A 70 21.02 -0.80 -11.31
C LEU A 70 22.30 -1.36 -10.67
N GLN A 71 23.32 -1.62 -11.48
CA GLN A 71 24.62 -2.06 -10.98
C GLN A 71 25.31 -0.93 -10.21
N THR A 72 25.61 -1.15 -8.93
CA THR A 72 26.56 -0.35 -8.15
C THR A 72 27.96 -0.90 -8.38
N SER A 73 28.64 -0.44 -9.43
CA SER A 73 30.05 -0.77 -9.63
C SER A 73 30.88 -0.05 -8.56
N ALA A 74 31.33 -0.77 -7.53
CA ALA A 74 32.38 -0.28 -6.64
C ALA A 74 33.74 -0.28 -7.38
N PRO A 75 34.69 0.61 -7.05
CA PRO A 75 35.99 0.63 -7.71
C PRO A 75 36.85 -0.51 -7.18
N THR A 76 37.03 -1.57 -7.97
CA THR A 76 38.12 -2.53 -7.72
C THR A 76 39.30 -2.12 -8.58
N SER A 77 40.31 -1.55 -7.93
CA SER A 77 41.66 -1.43 -8.45
C SER A 77 42.18 -2.83 -8.79
N ALA A 78 42.43 -3.08 -10.06
CA ALA A 78 43.32 -4.15 -10.50
C ALA A 78 44.12 -3.67 -11.72
N THR A 79 45.41 -3.53 -11.45
CA THR A 79 46.52 -3.21 -12.34
C THR A 79 46.53 -4.04 -13.63
N THR A 80 46.63 -3.32 -14.74
CA THR A 80 47.45 -3.58 -15.93
C THR A 80 48.03 -5.00 -16.10
N SER A 81 47.57 -5.73 -17.12
CA SER A 81 48.48 -6.29 -18.12
C SER A 81 47.72 -6.69 -19.39
N ALA A 82 48.23 -6.22 -20.52
CA ALA A 82 48.01 -6.72 -21.87
C ALA A 82 49.34 -6.48 -22.62
N PRO A 83 49.57 -7.04 -23.82
CA PRO A 83 48.96 -8.20 -24.50
C PRO A 83 50.04 -9.20 -25.00
N THR A 84 49.68 -10.43 -25.40
CA THR A 84 50.42 -11.12 -26.48
C THR A 84 49.53 -12.09 -27.26
N SER A 85 49.71 -11.99 -28.57
CA SER A 85 49.14 -12.67 -29.74
C SER A 85 49.20 -14.20 -29.76
N ALA A 86 48.26 -14.84 -30.48
CA ALA A 86 48.47 -15.36 -31.85
C ALA A 86 47.58 -16.58 -32.21
N LEU A 87 47.02 -16.53 -33.44
CA LEU A 87 46.69 -17.63 -34.38
C LEU A 87 45.68 -18.72 -33.93
N ALA A 88 44.81 -19.31 -34.76
CA ALA A 88 44.45 -19.18 -36.17
C ALA A 88 43.21 -20.08 -36.45
N SER A 89 42.48 -19.77 -37.54
CA SER A 89 41.72 -20.68 -38.43
C SER A 89 40.49 -21.44 -37.88
N ALA A 90 39.25 -21.15 -38.29
CA ALA A 90 38.60 -21.34 -39.60
C ALA A 90 38.25 -22.82 -39.97
N HIS A 91 36.96 -23.14 -40.03
CA HIS A 91 36.28 -24.09 -40.95
C HIS A 91 34.75 -23.86 -40.85
N THR A 92 34.04 -23.25 -41.82
CA THR A 92 33.37 -23.76 -43.06
C THR A 92 32.29 -24.84 -42.93
N GLY A 93 31.11 -24.56 -43.53
CA GLY A 93 30.12 -25.49 -44.13
C GLY A 93 28.93 -25.88 -43.23
N ALA A 94 27.68 -25.45 -43.50
CA ALA A 94 26.67 -26.07 -44.41
C ALA A 94 26.37 -27.56 -44.06
N SER A 95 25.15 -28.10 -43.98
CA SER A 95 23.76 -27.70 -44.24
C SER A 95 22.81 -28.85 -43.81
N VAL A 96 21.49 -28.62 -43.94
CA VAL A 96 20.32 -29.55 -44.11
C VAL A 96 19.70 -30.32 -42.92
N ALA A 97 18.49 -29.85 -42.56
CA ALA A 97 17.16 -30.51 -42.38
C ALA A 97 16.87 -31.75 -41.50
N GLU A 98 15.64 -31.65 -40.94
CA GLU A 98 14.69 -32.67 -40.41
C GLU A 98 15.13 -33.45 -39.14
N THR A 99 14.32 -33.59 -38.08
CA THR A 99 12.94 -34.10 -38.06
C THR A 99 12.30 -33.80 -36.69
N ALA A 100 10.96 -33.74 -36.67
CA ALA A 100 10.10 -33.56 -35.50
C ALA A 100 10.14 -34.70 -34.47
N ALA A 101 9.95 -34.39 -33.18
CA ALA A 101 9.35 -35.29 -32.19
C ALA A 101 8.83 -34.49 -30.98
N GLY A 102 7.53 -34.68 -30.68
CA GLY A 102 6.84 -34.18 -29.49
C GLY A 102 7.07 -35.06 -28.24
N PRO A 103 6.23 -34.90 -27.19
CA PRO A 103 6.69 -34.75 -25.81
C PRO A 103 6.76 -36.06 -25.02
N THR A 104 7.64 -36.10 -24.02
CA THR A 104 7.73 -37.16 -23.02
C THR A 104 6.94 -36.78 -21.77
N ALA A 105 5.93 -37.59 -21.47
CA ALA A 105 5.27 -37.70 -20.17
C ALA A 105 5.53 -39.12 -19.61
N GLU A 106 5.18 -39.27 -18.33
CA GLU A 106 4.98 -40.50 -17.53
C GLU A 106 6.18 -41.08 -16.74
N PRO A 107 5.94 -41.74 -15.56
CA PRO A 107 4.75 -42.56 -15.29
C PRO A 107 4.06 -42.46 -13.92
N SER A 108 2.77 -42.85 -13.97
CA SER A 108 1.88 -43.24 -12.88
C SER A 108 2.16 -44.66 -12.37
N ALA A 109 1.92 -44.91 -11.08
CA ALA A 109 1.64 -46.23 -10.54
C ALA A 109 0.64 -46.15 -9.36
N GLY A 110 -0.51 -46.82 -9.51
CA GLY A 110 -1.33 -47.43 -8.44
C GLY A 110 -1.47 -48.94 -8.75
N PRO A 111 -2.29 -49.76 -8.05
CA PRO A 111 -3.39 -49.41 -7.13
C PRO A 111 -3.57 -50.30 -5.86
N SER A 112 -4.68 -50.04 -5.11
CA SER A 112 -5.44 -50.93 -4.19
C SER A 112 -4.92 -51.09 -2.74
N ALA A 113 -5.70 -51.05 -1.64
CA ALA A 113 -7.14 -51.13 -1.39
C ALA A 113 -7.54 -50.51 -0.01
N GLU A 114 -8.85 -50.29 0.16
CA GLU A 114 -9.67 -49.82 1.30
C GLU A 114 -9.52 -50.61 2.63
N PRO A 115 -9.95 -50.09 3.82
CA PRO A 115 -11.38 -50.09 4.15
C PRO A 115 -11.95 -48.88 4.95
N THR A 116 -13.20 -48.57 4.60
CA THR A 116 -14.38 -48.09 5.35
C THR A 116 -14.29 -47.92 6.87
N ALA A 117 -14.63 -46.71 7.37
CA ALA A 117 -15.78 -46.43 8.26
C ALA A 117 -15.67 -45.07 9.00
N THR A 118 -16.68 -44.21 8.81
CA THR A 118 -17.05 -43.04 9.63
C THR A 118 -17.61 -43.51 11.00
N PRO A 119 -17.63 -42.67 12.08
CA PRO A 119 -18.70 -41.66 12.19
C PRO A 119 -18.34 -40.33 12.90
N THR A 120 -19.03 -39.28 12.45
CA THR A 120 -19.70 -38.20 13.20
C THR A 120 -19.33 -38.01 14.68
N ALA A 121 -18.81 -36.82 15.02
CA ALA A 121 -18.87 -36.27 16.37
C ALA A 121 -19.54 -34.89 16.35
N ALA A 122 -20.73 -34.85 16.91
CA ALA A 122 -21.48 -33.64 17.25
C ALA A 122 -20.80 -32.89 18.40
N TYR A 123 -20.74 -31.56 18.30
CA TYR A 123 -20.27 -30.70 19.36
C TYR A 123 -21.46 -30.40 20.30
N THR A 124 -21.52 -31.08 21.44
CA THR A 124 -22.52 -30.82 22.49
C THR A 124 -21.90 -30.02 23.63
N VAL A 125 -22.59 -28.94 23.99
CA VAL A 125 -22.34 -28.07 25.15
C VAL A 125 -22.52 -28.86 26.44
N ALA A 126 -21.54 -28.80 27.34
CA ALA A 126 -21.68 -29.29 28.72
C ALA A 126 -21.38 -28.16 29.71
N HIS A 127 -22.41 -27.73 30.42
CA HIS A 127 -22.34 -27.00 31.68
C HIS A 127 -21.70 -27.88 32.76
N THR A 128 -20.74 -27.35 33.54
CA THR A 128 -20.47 -27.86 34.89
C THR A 128 -19.96 -26.73 35.79
N ALA A 129 -20.28 -26.85 37.07
CA ALA A 129 -20.54 -25.80 38.03
C ALA A 129 -19.31 -25.14 38.68
N ALA A 130 -19.60 -23.92 39.13
CA ALA A 130 -18.99 -23.09 40.17
C ALA A 130 -17.94 -23.74 41.10
N HIS A 131 -16.74 -23.15 41.09
CA HIS A 131 -15.88 -23.07 42.28
C HIS A 131 -15.79 -21.61 42.74
N THR A 132 -16.31 -21.39 43.94
CA THR A 132 -16.33 -20.13 44.68
C THR A 132 -14.91 -19.77 45.12
N ALA A 133 -14.31 -18.74 44.52
CA ALA A 133 -13.10 -18.10 45.01
C ALA A 133 -13.44 -16.67 45.45
N THR A 134 -13.32 -16.43 46.75
CA THR A 134 -13.55 -15.15 47.43
C THR A 134 -12.53 -14.10 46.95
N PRO A 135 -12.95 -12.90 46.50
CA PRO A 135 -12.00 -11.85 46.16
C PRO A 135 -11.53 -11.13 47.43
N SER A 136 -10.21 -11.15 47.67
CA SER A 136 -9.56 -10.37 48.72
C SER A 136 -9.54 -8.89 48.33
N ALA A 137 -10.21 -8.04 49.10
CA ALA A 137 -10.30 -6.61 48.87
C ALA A 137 -8.96 -5.92 49.17
N MET A 138 -8.37 -5.25 48.18
CA MET A 138 -7.31 -4.25 48.40
C MET A 138 -7.94 -2.88 48.68
N PRO A 139 -7.41 -2.09 49.64
CA PRO A 139 -7.99 -0.81 49.99
C PRO A 139 -7.73 0.24 48.90
N ILE A 140 -8.80 0.92 48.51
CA ILE A 140 -8.78 2.04 47.56
C ILE A 140 -8.36 3.29 48.35
N SER A 141 -7.16 3.80 48.10
CA SER A 141 -6.71 5.07 48.68
C SER A 141 -7.27 6.22 47.83
N THR A 142 -8.29 6.90 48.36
CA THR A 142 -8.83 8.13 47.77
C THR A 142 -7.97 9.32 48.18
N THR A 143 -7.20 9.87 47.26
CA THR A 143 -6.69 11.24 47.39
C THR A 143 -6.75 11.93 46.04
N SER A 144 -7.61 12.93 45.96
CA SER A 144 -7.85 13.78 44.82
C SER A 144 -6.76 14.85 44.71
N THR A 145 -6.13 14.94 43.54
CA THR A 145 -5.48 16.15 43.05
C THR A 145 -5.54 16.11 41.52
N PRO A 146 -6.00 17.16 40.84
CA PRO A 146 -6.00 17.17 39.39
C PRO A 146 -4.55 17.26 38.90
N PRO A 147 -4.10 16.46 37.92
CA PRO A 147 -2.75 16.61 37.40
C PRO A 147 -2.68 17.91 36.60
N THR A 148 -1.98 18.89 37.16
CA THR A 148 -1.45 20.05 36.46
C THR A 148 -0.75 19.57 35.18
N ALA A 149 -1.12 20.18 34.06
CA ALA A 149 -0.64 19.86 32.72
C ALA A 149 0.90 19.80 32.66
N LEU A 150 1.43 18.59 32.49
CA LEU A 150 2.81 18.39 32.09
C LEU A 150 2.86 18.58 30.57
N ALA A 151 3.06 19.82 30.12
CA ALA A 151 3.60 20.09 28.79
C ALA A 151 5.08 19.64 28.78
N ALA A 152 5.32 18.34 28.95
CA ALA A 152 6.58 17.74 28.62
C ALA A 152 6.69 17.84 27.11
N THR A 153 7.56 18.73 26.63
CA THR A 153 8.04 18.68 25.26
C THR A 153 8.60 17.27 25.10
N ILE A 154 7.87 16.40 24.39
CA ILE A 154 8.37 15.09 24.01
C ILE A 154 9.48 15.39 23.01
N THR A 155 10.71 15.57 23.49
CA THR A 155 11.89 15.42 22.66
C THR A 155 12.04 13.92 22.43
N PRO A 156 11.75 13.40 21.23
CA PRO A 156 11.86 11.96 21.01
C PRO A 156 13.33 11.57 21.15
N SER A 157 13.66 10.76 22.18
CA SER A 157 14.96 10.08 22.27
C SER A 157 15.00 8.97 21.23
N THR A 158 14.95 9.34 19.95
CA THR A 158 15.16 8.38 18.86
C THR A 158 16.63 8.00 18.83
N SER A 159 16.90 6.69 18.90
CA SER A 159 18.21 6.16 18.52
C SER A 159 18.53 6.66 17.10
N PRO A 160 19.78 7.05 16.79
CA PRO A 160 20.17 7.52 15.46
C PRO A 160 19.83 6.54 14.32
N SER A 161 19.56 5.26 14.62
CA SER A 161 19.13 4.24 13.66
C SER A 161 17.65 4.30 13.26
N THR A 162 16.76 4.91 14.06
CA THR A 162 15.31 4.95 13.77
C THR A 162 14.83 6.28 13.21
N THR A 163 15.58 7.36 13.45
CA THR A 163 15.28 8.73 12.97
C THR A 163 15.04 8.81 11.44
N PRO A 164 15.82 8.12 10.57
CA PRO A 164 15.59 8.17 9.13
C PRO A 164 14.25 7.55 8.71
N PHE A 165 13.83 6.46 9.37
CA PHE A 165 12.57 5.79 9.07
C PHE A 165 11.36 6.65 9.46
N PHE A 166 11.38 7.27 10.63
CA PHE A 166 10.33 8.20 11.04
C PHE A 166 10.22 9.38 10.09
N SER A 167 11.34 9.96 9.68
CA SER A 167 11.36 11.09 8.74
C SER A 167 10.76 10.70 7.38
N GLN A 168 11.10 9.51 6.87
CA GLN A 168 10.52 8.99 5.65
C GLN A 168 9.00 8.77 5.80
N LEU A 169 8.56 8.13 6.89
CA LEU A 169 7.15 7.92 7.19
C LEU A 169 6.37 9.23 7.24
N MET A 170 6.90 10.25 7.93
CA MET A 170 6.29 11.57 8.00
C MET A 170 6.18 12.22 6.61
N GLU A 171 7.21 12.15 5.78
CA GLU A 171 7.17 12.67 4.42
C GLU A 171 6.07 11.99 3.57
N SER A 172 5.90 10.67 3.71
CA SER A 172 4.82 9.92 3.04
C SER A 172 3.42 10.31 3.51
N LEU A 173 3.23 10.57 4.80
CA LEU A 173 1.95 11.05 5.32
C LEU A 173 1.67 12.48 4.86
N ILE A 174 2.66 13.38 4.88
CA ILE A 174 2.53 14.74 4.36
C ILE A 174 2.17 14.72 2.87
N GLU A 175 2.87 13.95 2.05
CA GLU A 175 2.58 13.81 0.62
C GLU A 175 1.18 13.21 0.39
N THR A 176 0.76 12.28 1.25
CA THR A 176 -0.60 11.72 1.21
C THR A 176 -1.66 12.79 1.51
N ILE A 177 -1.42 13.67 2.48
CA ILE A 177 -2.31 14.80 2.80
C ILE A 177 -2.38 15.76 1.60
N GLU A 178 -1.25 16.13 1.02
CA GLU A 178 -1.18 17.04 -0.14
C GLU A 178 -1.90 16.50 -1.38
N CYS A 179 -1.98 15.17 -1.53
CA CYS A 179 -2.72 14.54 -2.62
C CYS A 179 -4.24 14.48 -2.40
N GLN A 180 -4.74 14.74 -1.18
CA GLN A 180 -6.18 14.66 -0.90
C GLN A 180 -6.93 15.83 -1.50
N LYS A 181 -8.09 15.54 -2.10
CA LYS A 181 -9.04 16.54 -2.57
C LYS A 181 -10.27 16.52 -1.68
N ALA A 182 -10.51 17.63 -0.97
CA ALA A 182 -11.62 17.76 -0.03
C ALA A 182 -12.98 17.48 -0.70
N ASP A 183 -13.21 18.01 -1.90
CA ASP A 183 -14.46 17.80 -2.64
C ASP A 183 -14.71 16.33 -2.97
N LEU A 184 -13.66 15.58 -3.35
CA LEU A 184 -13.78 14.14 -3.63
C LEU A 184 -14.05 13.33 -2.35
N LEU A 185 -13.35 13.65 -1.26
CA LEU A 185 -13.59 13.00 0.04
C LEU A 185 -15.02 13.25 0.52
N GLN A 186 -15.50 14.48 0.44
CA GLN A 186 -16.85 14.85 0.84
C GLN A 186 -17.90 14.19 -0.04
N ALA A 187 -17.71 14.18 -1.36
CA ALA A 187 -18.62 13.51 -2.28
C ALA A 187 -18.67 11.99 -2.04
N ALA A 188 -17.52 11.34 -1.84
CA ALA A 188 -17.45 9.92 -1.48
C ALA A 188 -18.15 9.63 -0.15
N ALA A 189 -17.91 10.45 0.88
CA ALA A 189 -18.55 10.32 2.18
C ALA A 189 -20.08 10.46 2.08
N GLN A 190 -20.59 11.41 1.27
CA GLN A 190 -22.03 11.55 1.03
C GLN A 190 -22.63 10.31 0.37
N LYS A 191 -21.94 9.70 -0.62
CA LYS A 191 -22.38 8.44 -1.22
C LYS A 191 -22.40 7.30 -0.21
N ILE A 192 -21.38 7.21 0.66
CA ILE A 192 -21.31 6.23 1.74
C ILE A 192 -22.48 6.36 2.72
N ILE A 193 -22.84 7.58 3.11
CA ILE A 193 -23.96 7.85 4.02
C ILE A 193 -25.31 7.50 3.38
N ALA A 194 -25.45 7.71 2.07
CA ALA A 194 -26.70 7.46 1.35
C ALA A 194 -26.86 5.99 0.88
N ALA A 195 -25.81 5.18 0.96
CA ALA A 195 -25.79 3.82 0.46
C ALA A 195 -26.66 2.88 1.30
N SER A 196 -27.34 1.93 0.63
CA SER A 196 -28.01 0.83 1.34
C SER A 196 -27.02 -0.27 1.74
N GLN A 197 -25.95 -0.43 0.96
CA GLN A 197 -24.84 -1.33 1.23
C GLN A 197 -23.50 -0.67 0.86
N VAL A 198 -22.52 -0.75 1.77
CA VAL A 198 -21.11 -0.42 1.50
C VAL A 198 -20.26 -1.69 1.54
N ALA A 199 -19.70 -2.05 0.39
CA ALA A 199 -18.77 -3.17 0.26
C ALA A 199 -17.32 -2.68 0.30
N TRP A 200 -16.50 -3.26 1.16
CA TRP A 200 -15.07 -3.03 1.23
C TRP A 200 -14.31 -4.20 0.60
N PHE A 201 -13.30 -3.89 -0.21
CA PHE A 201 -12.45 -4.91 -0.81
C PHE A 201 -10.98 -4.51 -0.80
N GLY A 202 -10.11 -5.48 -0.51
CA GLY A 202 -8.67 -5.35 -0.73
C GLY A 202 -8.00 -6.71 -0.66
N LEU A 203 -7.08 -7.00 -1.59
CA LEU A 203 -6.30 -8.24 -1.58
C LEU A 203 -5.02 -8.07 -0.76
N GLY A 204 -4.65 -9.10 0.02
CA GLY A 204 -3.42 -9.13 0.82
C GLY A 204 -3.49 -8.12 1.98
N ASP A 205 -2.43 -7.35 2.21
CA ASP A 205 -2.39 -6.37 3.31
C ASP A 205 -3.51 -5.33 3.25
N SER A 206 -3.95 -4.98 2.02
CA SER A 206 -5.09 -4.09 1.82
C SER A 206 -6.41 -4.71 2.29
N GLY A 207 -6.49 -6.03 2.46
CA GLY A 207 -7.63 -6.72 3.06
C GLY A 207 -7.82 -6.38 4.54
N PHE A 208 -6.73 -6.24 5.31
CA PHE A 208 -6.83 -5.78 6.71
C PHE A 208 -7.42 -4.38 6.80
N LEU A 209 -7.03 -3.49 5.87
CA LEU A 209 -7.62 -2.16 5.77
C LEU A 209 -9.10 -2.23 5.36
N ALA A 210 -9.47 -3.13 4.45
CA ALA A 210 -10.87 -3.33 4.05
C ALA A 210 -11.74 -3.78 5.23
N PHE A 211 -11.28 -4.74 6.05
CA PHE A 211 -12.00 -5.14 7.26
C PHE A 211 -12.03 -4.05 8.33
N SER A 212 -10.97 -3.26 8.47
CA SER A 212 -10.96 -2.09 9.36
C SER A 212 -12.01 -1.07 8.93
N GLY A 213 -12.09 -0.76 7.63
CA GLY A 213 -13.09 0.14 7.06
C GLY A 213 -14.52 -0.38 7.25
N HIS A 214 -14.74 -1.68 7.03
CA HIS A 214 -16.02 -2.35 7.26
C HIS A 214 -16.48 -2.25 8.72
N HIS A 215 -15.63 -2.68 9.67
CA HIS A 215 -15.95 -2.61 11.10
C HIS A 215 -16.31 -1.18 11.54
N ARG A 216 -15.56 -0.19 11.05
CA ARG A 216 -15.80 1.22 11.39
C ARG A 216 -17.00 1.82 10.67
N SER A 217 -17.36 1.32 9.48
CA SER A 217 -18.62 1.65 8.83
C SER A 217 -19.80 1.18 9.66
N GLN A 218 -19.72 -0.04 10.22
CA GLN A 218 -20.77 -0.57 11.12
C GLN A 218 -20.91 0.27 12.39
N ILE A 219 -19.81 0.76 12.97
CA ILE A 219 -19.84 1.70 14.10
C ILE A 219 -20.60 2.99 13.73
N CYS A 220 -20.50 3.45 12.48
CA CYS A 220 -21.24 4.61 11.98
C CYS A 220 -22.71 4.31 11.63
N GLY A 221 -23.21 3.11 11.93
CA GLY A 221 -24.57 2.68 11.58
C GLY A 221 -24.77 2.36 10.09
N ILE A 222 -23.67 2.22 9.33
CA ILE A 222 -23.71 1.94 7.89
C ILE A 222 -23.70 0.43 7.66
N ASN A 223 -24.70 -0.06 6.93
CA ASN A 223 -24.73 -1.46 6.52
C ASN A 223 -23.55 -1.77 5.60
N SER A 224 -22.70 -2.71 6.02
CA SER A 224 -21.42 -2.95 5.36
C SER A 224 -21.05 -4.43 5.30
N VAL A 225 -20.28 -4.80 4.29
CA VAL A 225 -19.60 -6.11 4.14
C VAL A 225 -18.15 -5.88 3.71
N ALA A 226 -17.26 -6.83 3.99
CA ALA A 226 -15.88 -6.81 3.52
C ALA A 226 -15.47 -8.16 2.93
N SER A 227 -14.55 -8.12 1.96
CA SER A 227 -13.86 -9.30 1.47
C SER A 227 -12.44 -8.98 1.01
N TYR A 228 -11.63 -10.01 0.92
CA TYR A 228 -10.28 -10.01 0.36
C TYR A 228 -10.07 -11.12 -0.68
N MET A 229 -11.13 -11.87 -1.00
CA MET A 229 -11.10 -12.96 -1.98
C MET A 229 -11.80 -12.55 -3.27
N ASP A 230 -11.18 -12.84 -4.40
CA ASP A 230 -11.67 -12.44 -5.72
C ASP A 230 -13.05 -13.07 -6.05
N GLU A 231 -13.25 -14.32 -5.63
CA GLU A 231 -14.50 -15.05 -5.82
C GLU A 231 -15.66 -14.39 -5.07
N GLU A 232 -15.40 -13.99 -3.82
CA GLU A 232 -16.37 -13.28 -2.99
C GLU A 232 -16.64 -11.87 -3.53
N LEU A 233 -15.62 -11.15 -4.03
CA LEU A 233 -15.81 -9.86 -4.67
C LEU A 233 -16.81 -9.95 -5.84
N ALA A 234 -16.70 -10.97 -6.68
CA ALA A 234 -17.62 -11.16 -7.79
C ALA A 234 -19.07 -11.43 -7.32
N ILE A 235 -19.23 -12.16 -6.21
CA ILE A 235 -20.56 -12.43 -5.61
C ILE A 235 -21.14 -11.15 -5.00
N ILE A 236 -20.34 -10.41 -4.23
CA ILE A 236 -20.73 -9.14 -3.62
C ILE A 236 -21.13 -8.15 -4.70
N ALA A 237 -20.31 -7.99 -5.75
CA ALA A 237 -20.56 -7.08 -6.85
C ALA A 237 -21.91 -7.30 -7.55
N LYS A 238 -22.32 -8.58 -7.70
CA LYS A 238 -23.64 -8.93 -8.29
C LYS A 238 -24.83 -8.54 -7.41
N ARG A 239 -24.62 -8.27 -6.12
CA ARG A 239 -25.66 -7.87 -5.17
C ARG A 239 -25.76 -6.35 -5.00
N LEU A 240 -24.72 -5.61 -5.40
CA LEU A 240 -24.72 -4.15 -5.32
C LEU A 240 -25.65 -3.59 -6.39
N GLY A 241 -26.49 -2.63 -5.99
CA GLY A 241 -27.44 -1.95 -6.86
C GLY A 241 -27.21 -0.44 -6.95
N PRO A 242 -28.12 0.28 -7.64
CA PRO A 242 -28.06 1.73 -7.75
C PRO A 242 -27.99 2.41 -6.38
N GLY A 243 -26.98 3.26 -6.18
CA GLY A 243 -26.79 3.98 -4.92
C GLY A 243 -25.89 3.28 -3.89
N ASP A 244 -25.64 1.97 -4.02
CA ASP A 244 -24.65 1.28 -3.20
C ASP A 244 -23.23 1.74 -3.51
N VAL A 245 -22.29 1.38 -2.64
CA VAL A 245 -20.88 1.78 -2.76
C VAL A 245 -19.97 0.55 -2.71
N LEU A 246 -19.08 0.43 -3.70
CA LEU A 246 -17.90 -0.43 -3.63
C LEU A 246 -16.65 0.40 -3.35
N ILE A 247 -15.94 0.10 -2.28
CA ILE A 247 -14.68 0.72 -1.88
C ILE A 247 -13.55 -0.29 -2.06
N CYS A 248 -12.62 -0.02 -2.97
CA CYS A 248 -11.47 -0.88 -3.24
C CYS A 248 -10.16 -0.25 -2.75
N ILE A 249 -9.45 -0.98 -1.89
CA ILE A 249 -8.12 -0.60 -1.40
C ILE A 249 -7.09 -1.41 -2.20
N SER A 250 -6.29 -0.72 -3.02
CA SER A 250 -5.25 -1.36 -3.82
C SER A 250 -4.10 -0.41 -4.06
N ARG A 251 -2.96 -0.71 -3.45
CA ARG A 251 -1.76 0.12 -3.56
C ARG A 251 -1.33 0.37 -5.02
N SER A 252 -1.25 -0.68 -5.84
CA SER A 252 -0.80 -0.57 -7.23
C SER A 252 -1.90 -0.11 -8.19
N GLY A 253 -3.17 -0.34 -7.84
CA GLY A 253 -4.31 -0.09 -8.71
C GLY A 253 -4.31 -0.91 -10.02
N ARG A 254 -3.56 -2.01 -10.06
CA ARG A 254 -3.40 -2.88 -11.25
C ARG A 254 -4.13 -4.20 -11.15
N HIS A 255 -4.83 -4.45 -10.05
CA HIS A 255 -5.49 -5.73 -9.80
C HIS A 255 -6.57 -6.01 -10.86
N VAL A 256 -6.36 -7.05 -11.68
CA VAL A 256 -7.17 -7.30 -12.89
C VAL A 256 -8.64 -7.53 -12.52
N LYS A 257 -8.92 -8.42 -11.56
CA LYS A 257 -10.29 -8.76 -11.19
C LYS A 257 -11.10 -7.58 -10.65
N VAL A 258 -10.53 -6.81 -9.74
CA VAL A 258 -11.09 -5.54 -9.26
C VAL A 258 -11.43 -4.62 -10.43
N ASN A 259 -10.51 -4.42 -11.37
CA ASN A 259 -10.75 -3.53 -12.50
C ASN A 259 -11.87 -4.04 -13.44
N GLU A 260 -12.00 -5.36 -13.62
CA GLU A 260 -13.12 -5.97 -14.35
C GLU A 260 -14.45 -5.73 -13.63
N VAL A 261 -14.49 -5.95 -12.31
CA VAL A 261 -15.67 -5.75 -11.48
C VAL A 261 -16.13 -4.29 -11.52
N ILE A 262 -15.21 -3.34 -11.35
CA ILE A 262 -15.53 -1.90 -11.40
C ILE A 262 -16.16 -1.53 -12.75
N ARG A 263 -15.65 -2.03 -13.88
CA ARG A 263 -16.28 -1.78 -15.19
C ARG A 263 -17.69 -2.33 -15.26
N SER A 264 -17.90 -3.54 -14.76
CA SER A 264 -19.20 -4.22 -14.83
C SER A 264 -20.27 -3.58 -13.95
N ILE A 265 -19.93 -3.01 -12.79
CA ILE A 265 -20.92 -2.46 -11.86
C ILE A 265 -21.26 -0.99 -12.13
N LYS A 266 -20.39 -0.27 -12.86
CA LYS A 266 -20.61 1.14 -13.17
C LYS A 266 -21.88 1.40 -13.97
N GLU A 267 -22.18 0.52 -14.91
CA GLU A 267 -23.40 0.60 -15.73
C GLU A 267 -24.68 0.40 -14.89
N ASN A 268 -24.55 -0.23 -13.71
CA ASN A 268 -25.66 -0.50 -12.79
C ASN A 268 -25.86 0.61 -11.73
N GLY A 269 -25.16 1.74 -11.85
CA GLY A 269 -25.31 2.88 -10.93
C GLY A 269 -24.71 2.67 -9.54
N VAL A 270 -23.81 1.68 -9.39
CA VAL A 270 -23.03 1.49 -8.16
C VAL A 270 -21.95 2.56 -8.10
N ASN A 271 -21.84 3.26 -6.98
CA ASN A 271 -20.79 4.24 -6.75
C ASN A 271 -19.47 3.52 -6.44
N THR A 272 -18.38 4.00 -7.02
CA THR A 272 -17.07 3.35 -6.88
C THR A 272 -16.04 4.28 -6.27
N VAL A 273 -15.41 3.84 -5.18
CA VAL A 273 -14.36 4.56 -4.45
C VAL A 273 -13.09 3.72 -4.47
N ALA A 274 -11.92 4.34 -4.66
CA ALA A 274 -10.65 3.66 -4.51
C ALA A 274 -9.74 4.37 -3.52
N ILE A 275 -9.01 3.61 -2.70
CA ILE A 275 -7.83 4.08 -1.97
C ILE A 275 -6.61 3.43 -2.62
N THR A 276 -5.83 4.21 -3.36
CA THR A 276 -4.72 3.69 -4.18
C THR A 276 -3.44 4.50 -4.04
N GLY A 277 -2.29 3.85 -4.24
CA GLY A 277 -0.97 4.47 -4.11
C GLY A 277 -0.47 5.14 -5.39
N ASN A 278 -1.20 5.01 -6.50
CA ASN A 278 -0.77 5.54 -7.80
C ASN A 278 -1.94 6.23 -8.54
N PRO A 279 -1.91 7.56 -8.69
CA PRO A 279 -2.96 8.31 -9.39
C PRO A 279 -3.05 7.99 -10.88
N GLY A 280 -2.00 7.45 -11.50
CA GLY A 280 -2.00 7.04 -12.90
C GLY A 280 -2.51 5.61 -13.15
N SER A 281 -2.83 4.86 -12.09
CA SER A 281 -3.23 3.45 -12.16
C SER A 281 -4.55 3.22 -12.89
N MET A 282 -4.79 1.98 -13.33
CA MET A 282 -6.06 1.60 -13.97
C MET A 282 -7.23 1.84 -13.01
N LEU A 283 -7.09 1.41 -11.75
CA LEU A 283 -8.13 1.59 -10.73
C LEU A 283 -8.50 3.06 -10.54
N ALA A 284 -7.50 3.95 -10.42
CA ALA A 284 -7.72 5.39 -10.25
C ALA A 284 -8.51 6.02 -11.40
N ARG A 285 -8.33 5.52 -12.63
CA ARG A 285 -9.05 6.00 -13.82
C ARG A 285 -10.46 5.43 -13.94
N LEU A 286 -10.68 4.25 -13.36
CA LEU A 286 -11.95 3.54 -13.49
C LEU A 286 -12.97 3.97 -12.44
N VAL A 287 -12.57 4.35 -11.23
CA VAL A 287 -13.52 4.69 -10.15
C VAL A 287 -14.08 6.11 -10.27
N ASP A 288 -15.19 6.39 -9.58
CA ASP A 288 -15.79 7.72 -9.49
C ASP A 288 -15.02 8.61 -8.51
N TYR A 289 -14.56 8.04 -7.39
CA TYR A 289 -13.87 8.75 -6.33
C TYR A 289 -12.48 8.13 -6.06
N PRO A 290 -11.44 8.53 -6.81
CA PRO A 290 -10.07 8.08 -6.57
C PRO A 290 -9.43 8.89 -5.42
N LEU A 291 -9.23 8.24 -4.28
CA LEU A 291 -8.51 8.78 -3.12
C LEU A 291 -7.05 8.28 -3.16
N ILE A 292 -6.11 9.22 -3.22
CA ILE A 292 -4.71 8.94 -3.53
C ILE A 292 -3.88 8.92 -2.26
N SER A 293 -3.19 7.82 -2.00
CA SER A 293 -2.18 7.71 -0.94
C SER A 293 -0.78 7.72 -1.56
N SER A 294 0.24 8.04 -0.75
CA SER A 294 1.64 7.98 -1.19
C SER A 294 2.47 7.01 -0.33
N PRO A 295 2.15 5.70 -0.35
CA PRO A 295 2.72 4.72 0.59
C PRO A 295 4.22 4.48 0.38
N ILE A 296 4.88 4.08 1.45
CA ILE A 296 6.30 3.67 1.45
C ILE A 296 6.37 2.16 1.36
N ASP A 297 7.31 1.67 0.56
CA ASP A 297 7.71 0.28 0.55
C ASP A 297 9.05 0.14 1.29
N LEU A 298 9.09 -0.74 2.29
CA LEU A 298 10.31 -1.28 2.85
C LEU A 298 10.70 -2.52 2.05
N TYR A 299 12.01 -2.74 1.92
CA TYR A 299 12.54 -3.95 1.31
C TYR A 299 13.44 -4.65 2.32
N ILE A 300 13.03 -5.85 2.72
CA ILE A 300 13.76 -6.70 3.66
C ILE A 300 14.09 -7.98 2.91
N ASP A 301 15.37 -8.31 2.77
CA ASP A 301 15.80 -9.51 2.05
C ASP A 301 15.13 -9.71 0.67
N ARG A 302 15.11 -8.63 -0.14
CA ARG A 302 14.43 -8.55 -1.45
C ARG A 302 12.90 -8.73 -1.44
N GLN A 303 12.29 -8.95 -0.28
CA GLN A 303 10.83 -8.95 -0.10
C GLN A 303 10.34 -7.51 0.12
N ARG A 304 9.25 -7.14 -0.56
CA ARG A 304 8.62 -5.83 -0.42
C ARG A 304 7.55 -5.86 0.66
N VAL A 305 7.69 -5.04 1.68
CA VAL A 305 6.69 -4.80 2.73
C VAL A 305 6.14 -3.39 2.56
N THR A 306 4.87 -3.27 2.20
CA THR A 306 4.23 -1.95 2.09
C THR A 306 3.79 -1.47 3.47
N MET A 307 4.18 -0.25 3.83
CA MET A 307 3.67 0.42 5.02
C MET A 307 2.23 0.90 4.77
N GLN A 308 1.31 0.41 5.59
CA GLN A 308 -0.13 0.67 5.43
C GLN A 308 -0.57 2.04 5.96
N SER A 309 0.30 2.77 6.66
CA SER A 309 0.00 4.04 7.33
C SER A 309 -0.61 5.09 6.41
N ALA A 310 -0.10 5.25 5.18
CA ALA A 310 -0.62 6.20 4.22
C ALA A 310 -2.05 5.85 3.76
N GLN A 311 -2.32 4.58 3.49
CA GLN A 311 -3.67 4.13 3.08
C GLN A 311 -4.65 4.17 4.26
N MET A 312 -4.18 3.84 5.46
CA MET A 312 -4.96 3.98 6.69
C MET A 312 -5.32 5.44 6.96
N LEU A 313 -4.40 6.39 6.77
CA LEU A 313 -4.68 7.82 6.92
C LEU A 313 -5.83 8.28 6.00
N VAL A 314 -5.83 7.83 4.74
CA VAL A 314 -6.92 8.15 3.80
C VAL A 314 -8.24 7.53 4.26
N LEU A 315 -8.22 6.28 4.71
CA LEU A 315 -9.39 5.59 5.26
C LEU A 315 -9.94 6.30 6.50
N ASP A 316 -9.07 6.68 7.44
CA ASP A 316 -9.39 7.45 8.65
C ASP A 316 -10.04 8.78 8.28
N THR A 317 -9.48 9.49 7.32
CA THR A 317 -9.99 10.78 6.86
C THR A 317 -11.36 10.64 6.21
N LEU A 318 -11.56 9.61 5.37
CA LEU A 318 -12.84 9.31 4.73
C LEU A 318 -13.92 9.02 5.78
N LEU A 319 -13.66 8.11 6.71
CA LEU A 319 -14.64 7.75 7.75
C LEU A 319 -14.83 8.88 8.79
N GLY A 320 -13.80 9.66 9.08
CA GLY A 320 -13.92 10.88 9.88
C GLY A 320 -14.85 11.91 9.22
N THR A 321 -14.74 12.08 7.91
CA THR A 321 -15.64 12.93 7.12
C THR A 321 -17.07 12.40 7.14
N VAL A 322 -17.25 11.08 6.99
CA VAL A 322 -18.56 10.41 7.13
C VAL A 322 -19.18 10.73 8.50
N MET A 323 -18.43 10.54 9.59
CA MET A 323 -18.93 10.79 10.94
C MET A 323 -19.28 12.27 11.15
N GLN A 324 -18.44 13.19 10.70
CA GLN A 324 -18.72 14.63 10.78
C GLN A 324 -20.02 15.00 10.06
N LEU A 325 -20.24 14.47 8.85
CA LEU A 325 -21.46 14.73 8.07
C LEU A 325 -22.70 14.10 8.70
N ILE A 326 -22.58 12.94 9.36
CA ILE A 326 -23.69 12.33 10.11
C ILE A 326 -24.08 13.23 11.30
N LEU A 327 -23.10 13.73 12.06
CA LEU A 327 -23.33 14.57 13.23
C LEU A 327 -23.87 15.97 12.88
N GLN A 328 -23.58 16.48 11.69
CA GLN A 328 -24.06 17.79 11.23
C GLN A 328 -25.49 17.76 10.67
N LYS A 329 -26.08 16.57 10.42
CA LYS A 329 -27.49 16.50 10.02
C LYS A 329 -28.36 16.91 11.21
N PRO A 330 -29.23 17.94 11.08
CA PRO A 330 -30.17 18.27 12.14
C PRO A 330 -31.05 17.05 12.40
N THR A 331 -31.11 16.61 13.66
CA THR A 331 -32.02 15.55 14.09
C THR A 331 -33.43 16.01 13.77
N THR A 332 -34.13 15.28 12.91
CA THR A 332 -35.52 15.55 12.50
C THR A 332 -36.54 15.46 13.64
N SER A 333 -36.09 15.38 14.91
CA SER A 333 -36.93 15.42 16.12
C SER A 333 -37.30 16.85 16.56
N ASP A 334 -36.52 17.88 16.24
CA ASP A 334 -36.76 19.24 16.77
C ASP A 334 -37.88 20.02 16.03
N SER A 335 -38.38 19.49 14.91
CA SER A 335 -39.48 20.13 14.15
C SER A 335 -40.87 19.59 14.51
N ALA A 336 -40.97 18.56 15.36
CA ALA A 336 -42.24 17.94 15.74
C ALA A 336 -42.81 18.43 17.08
N GLU A 337 -42.01 19.13 17.92
CA GLU A 337 -42.46 19.61 19.25
C GLU A 337 -42.88 21.09 19.29
N ILE A 338 -42.80 21.84 18.17
CA ILE A 338 -43.23 23.25 18.13
C ILE A 338 -44.72 23.39 17.74
N ASN A 339 -45.44 22.29 17.48
CA ASN A 339 -46.84 22.36 17.05
C ASN A 339 -47.76 21.32 17.72
N ARG A 340 -47.66 21.21 19.05
CA ARG A 340 -48.67 20.54 19.89
C ARG A 340 -48.96 21.35 21.15
#